data_AF-A0A4R2J8W5-F1
#
_entry.id   AF-A0A4R2J8W5-F1
#
_cell.length_a   1.000
_cell.length_b   1.000
_cell.length_c   1.000
_cell.angle_alpha   90.00
_cell.angle_beta   90.00
_cell.angle_gamma   90.00
#
_symmetry.space_group_name_H-M   'P 1'
#
loop_
_entity.id
_entity.type
_entity.pdbx_description
1 polymer ?
#
loop_
_entity_poly.entity_id
_entity_poly.type
_entity_poly.pdbx_seq_one_letter_code
_entity_poly.pdbx_strand_id
1 'polypeptide(L)'
;MAAKKSTPTNIDKRTSLSMDDLVGLESFDAALELMRTQGVDVVDITDVQDLLGDGFLFLQKDALVNIPMMLLDVKHTWSPSYDAPMVTVRAMTATHKRVKFVDFGTGIRSQLEMFEARAGRSPIGMVIPGLEASQYDVCNDCGRANCQDHADATVTRATTYRLKIGA
;
A
#
# COMPACT_ATOMS: atom_id res chain seq x y z
N MET A 1 -0.97 -38.83 5.11
CA MET A 1 -0.42 -37.47 5.29
C MET A 1 -0.90 -36.95 6.63
N ALA A 2 0.00 -36.78 7.59
CA ALA A 2 -0.35 -36.42 8.97
C ALA A 2 -0.61 -34.92 9.07
N ALA A 3 -1.79 -34.54 9.55
CA ALA A 3 -2.14 -33.18 9.89
C ALA A 3 -1.24 -32.69 11.04
N LYS A 4 -0.50 -31.60 10.81
CA LYS A 4 0.23 -30.89 11.87
C LYS A 4 -0.80 -30.35 12.86
N LYS A 5 -0.87 -30.95 14.05
CA LYS A 5 -1.58 -30.39 15.20
C LYS A 5 -0.85 -29.10 15.61
N SER A 6 -1.51 -27.97 15.41
CA SER A 6 -1.08 -26.69 15.97
C SER A 6 -1.21 -26.76 17.49
N THR A 7 -0.09 -26.72 18.19
CA THR A 7 -0.05 -26.58 19.64
C THR A 7 -0.72 -25.25 20.02
N PRO A 8 -1.66 -25.22 20.98
CA PRO A 8 -2.27 -23.98 21.43
C PRO A 8 -1.20 -23.12 22.11
N THR A 9 -0.92 -21.95 21.53
CA THR A 9 -0.06 -20.93 22.13
C THR A 9 -0.68 -20.50 23.45
N ASN A 10 0.11 -20.60 24.53
CA ASN A 10 -0.29 -20.29 25.89
C ASN A 10 -0.46 -18.76 26.01
N ILE A 11 -1.70 -18.25 25.90
CA ILE A 11 -2.04 -16.81 25.94
C ILE A 11 -2.11 -16.32 27.39
N ASP A 12 -1.11 -16.62 28.22
CA ASP A 12 -1.14 -16.27 29.66
C ASP A 12 0.20 -15.75 30.20
N LYS A 13 0.91 -14.96 29.38
CA LYS A 13 1.85 -13.96 29.88
C LYS A 13 1.40 -12.59 29.41
N ARG A 14 0.67 -11.87 30.25
CA ARG A 14 0.54 -10.41 30.10
C ARG A 14 1.89 -9.80 30.45
N THR A 15 2.72 -9.62 29.45
CA THR A 15 3.90 -8.76 29.56
C THR A 15 3.42 -7.32 29.69
N SER A 16 3.28 -6.83 30.92
CA SER A 16 2.99 -5.41 31.16
C SER A 16 4.31 -4.65 31.23
N LEU A 17 4.55 -3.79 30.24
CA LEU A 17 5.65 -2.83 30.28
C LEU A 17 5.31 -1.72 31.27
N SER A 18 6.23 -1.39 32.18
CA SER A 18 6.04 -0.24 33.05
C SER A 18 6.26 1.05 32.27
N MET A 19 5.75 2.17 32.80
CA MET A 19 5.96 3.46 32.14
C MET A 19 7.44 3.87 32.16
N ASP A 20 8.19 3.46 33.18
CA ASP A 20 9.63 3.71 33.29
C ASP A 20 10.42 2.95 32.21
N ASP A 21 10.02 1.71 31.89
CA ASP A 21 10.62 0.93 30.79
C ASP A 21 10.44 1.63 29.44
N LEU A 22 9.29 2.28 29.24
CA LEU A 22 8.96 2.98 27.99
C LEU A 22 9.67 4.33 27.88
N VAL A 23 9.82 5.07 28.98
CA VAL A 23 10.53 6.36 29.02
C VAL A 23 12.01 6.18 28.70
N GLY A 24 12.60 5.02 29.01
CA GLY A 24 13.99 4.68 28.69
C GLY A 24 14.26 4.26 27.25
N LEU A 25 13.25 4.20 26.38
CA LEU A 25 13.43 3.79 24.98
C LEU A 25 13.93 4.95 24.11
N GLU A 26 15.25 5.02 23.94
CA GLU A 26 15.91 6.05 23.12
C GLU A 26 16.08 5.64 21.65
N SER A 27 15.86 4.37 21.31
CA SER A 27 16.07 3.86 19.95
C SER A 27 15.21 2.62 19.64
N PHE A 28 15.10 2.31 18.35
CA PHE A 28 14.43 1.10 17.88
C PHE A 28 15.13 -0.17 18.40
N ASP A 29 16.47 -0.19 18.41
CA ASP A 29 17.23 -1.33 18.92
C ASP A 29 17.02 -1.53 20.42
N ALA A 30 16.91 -0.44 21.20
CA ALA A 30 16.57 -0.52 22.62
C ALA A 30 15.16 -1.11 22.83
N ALA A 31 14.20 -0.75 21.98
CA ALA A 31 12.85 -1.31 22.04
C ALA A 31 12.84 -2.80 21.68
N LEU A 32 13.58 -3.21 20.66
CA LEU A 32 13.71 -4.63 20.28
C LEU A 32 14.34 -5.44 21.41
N GLU A 33 15.39 -4.91 22.04
CA GLU A 33 16.06 -5.59 23.15
C GLU A 33 15.16 -5.67 24.38
N LEU A 34 14.41 -4.61 24.70
CA LEU A 34 13.38 -4.64 25.74
C LEU A 34 12.34 -5.73 25.45
N MET A 35 11.84 -5.86 24.22
CA MET A 35 10.87 -6.90 23.88
C MET A 35 11.46 -8.31 24.03
N ARG A 36 12.72 -8.52 23.62
CA ARG A 36 13.43 -9.79 23.79
C ARG A 36 13.62 -10.17 25.25
N THR A 37 14.04 -9.23 26.10
CA THR A 37 14.24 -9.49 27.55
C THR A 37 12.93 -9.86 28.25
N GLN A 38 11.80 -9.42 27.71
CA GLN A 38 10.46 -9.77 28.20
C GLN A 38 9.92 -11.09 27.61
N GLY A 39 10.71 -11.79 26.79
CA GLY A 39 10.29 -13.02 26.11
C GLY A 39 9.16 -12.80 25.11
N VAL A 40 9.05 -11.58 24.56
CA VAL A 40 8.11 -11.26 23.49
C VAL A 40 8.81 -11.53 22.16
N ASP A 41 8.28 -12.51 21.41
CA ASP A 41 8.73 -12.76 20.04
C ASP A 41 8.36 -11.57 19.15
N VAL A 42 9.36 -10.98 18.51
CA VAL A 42 9.14 -9.93 17.52
C VAL A 42 8.65 -10.58 16.23
N VAL A 43 7.40 -10.30 15.88
CA VAL A 43 6.75 -10.86 14.69
C VAL A 43 7.15 -10.03 13.46
N ASP A 44 7.52 -10.71 12.36
CA ASP A 44 7.81 -10.03 11.11
C ASP A 44 6.55 -9.38 10.53
N ILE A 45 6.70 -8.25 9.84
CA ILE A 45 5.55 -7.54 9.25
C ILE A 45 4.77 -8.41 8.25
N THR A 46 5.45 -9.34 7.58
CA THR A 46 4.85 -10.30 6.66
C THR A 46 3.94 -11.28 7.40
N ASP A 47 4.39 -11.77 8.56
CA ASP A 47 3.60 -12.66 9.41
C ASP A 47 2.39 -11.93 10.02
N VAL A 48 2.55 -10.65 10.42
CA VAL A 48 1.43 -9.81 10.88
C VAL A 48 0.38 -9.63 9.77
N GLN A 49 0.81 -9.40 8.53
CA GLN A 49 -0.09 -9.24 7.39
C GLN A 49 -0.81 -10.52 7.00
N ASP A 50 -0.16 -11.67 7.14
CA ASP A 50 -0.77 -12.97 6.90
C ASP A 50 -1.72 -13.39 8.04
N LEU A 51 -1.44 -13.01 9.30
CA LEU A 51 -2.25 -13.39 10.47
C LEU A 51 -3.42 -12.44 10.75
N LEU A 52 -3.20 -11.13 10.63
CA LEU A 52 -4.20 -10.10 10.98
C LEU A 52 -4.70 -9.33 9.75
N GLY A 53 -3.98 -9.40 8.63
CA GLY A 53 -4.34 -8.74 7.38
C GLY A 53 -5.16 -9.65 6.44
N ASP A 54 -5.32 -9.19 5.20
CA ASP A 54 -5.96 -9.96 4.13
C ASP A 54 -4.95 -10.85 3.36
N GLY A 55 -3.71 -11.00 3.86
CA GLY A 55 -2.62 -11.72 3.20
C GLY A 55 -2.01 -10.99 2.00
N PHE A 56 -2.30 -9.69 1.82
CA PHE A 56 -1.70 -8.86 0.78
C PHE A 56 -0.76 -7.82 1.39
N LEU A 57 0.45 -7.73 0.83
CA LEU A 57 1.44 -6.74 1.22
C LEU A 57 1.03 -5.36 0.71
N PHE A 58 0.77 -4.44 1.64
CA PHE A 58 0.52 -3.04 1.27
C PHE A 58 1.81 -2.41 0.75
N LEU A 59 1.80 -1.95 -0.51
CA LEU A 59 2.96 -1.32 -1.14
C LEU A 59 2.62 0.09 -1.62
N GLN A 60 3.62 0.96 -1.53
CA GLN A 60 3.63 2.22 -2.25
C GLN A 60 3.72 1.97 -3.75
N LYS A 61 3.03 2.80 -4.55
CA LYS A 61 2.92 2.59 -6.01
C LYS A 61 4.27 2.62 -6.73
N ASP A 62 5.27 3.33 -6.22
CA ASP A 62 6.64 3.33 -6.77
C ASP A 62 7.24 1.92 -6.85
N ALA A 63 7.00 1.09 -5.85
CA ALA A 63 7.52 -0.27 -5.79
C ALA A 63 6.88 -1.20 -6.84
N LEU A 64 5.89 -0.72 -7.59
CA LEU A 64 5.11 -1.47 -8.57
C LEU A 64 5.33 -0.96 -10.01
N VAL A 65 6.19 0.05 -10.20
CA VAL A 65 6.55 0.58 -11.50
C VAL A 65 7.32 -0.46 -12.31
N ASN A 66 6.88 -0.71 -13.55
CA ASN A 66 7.43 -1.73 -14.44
C ASN A 66 7.47 -3.17 -13.86
N ILE A 67 6.65 -3.47 -12.85
CA ILE A 67 6.49 -4.84 -12.36
C ILE A 67 5.23 -5.44 -12.96
N PRO A 68 5.32 -6.46 -13.84
CA PRO A 68 4.14 -7.10 -14.39
C PRO A 68 3.28 -7.71 -13.29
N MET A 69 1.96 -7.56 -13.40
CA MET A 69 1.01 -8.07 -12.42
C MET A 69 -0.36 -8.38 -13.02
N MET A 70 -1.11 -9.25 -12.37
CA MET A 70 -2.51 -9.53 -12.64
C MET A 70 -3.38 -8.94 -11.54
N LEU A 71 -4.44 -8.22 -11.92
CA LEU A 71 -5.40 -7.67 -10.98
C LEU A 71 -6.32 -8.79 -10.47
N LEU A 72 -6.38 -8.98 -9.16
CA LEU A 72 -7.18 -10.02 -8.52
C LEU A 72 -8.49 -9.47 -7.93
N ASP A 73 -8.46 -8.23 -7.46
CA ASP A 73 -9.62 -7.53 -6.94
C ASP A 73 -9.45 -6.02 -7.16
N VAL A 74 -10.53 -5.34 -7.51
CA VAL A 74 -10.60 -3.90 -7.73
C VAL A 74 -11.85 -3.39 -7.06
N LYS A 75 -11.68 -2.57 -6.03
CA LYS A 75 -12.79 -2.05 -5.23
C LYS A 75 -12.79 -0.53 -5.25
N HIS A 76 -13.81 0.03 -5.89
CA HIS A 76 -14.12 1.46 -5.83
C HIS A 76 -14.84 1.74 -4.51
N THR A 77 -14.33 2.70 -3.74
CA THR A 77 -14.85 3.06 -2.42
C THR A 77 -14.70 4.54 -2.17
N TRP A 78 -15.42 5.07 -1.20
CA TRP A 78 -15.16 6.40 -0.65
C TRP A 78 -14.18 6.29 0.51
N SER A 79 -13.15 7.15 0.54
CA SER A 79 -12.25 7.25 1.68
C SER A 79 -12.89 8.06 2.80
N PRO A 80 -13.11 7.49 3.99
CA PRO A 80 -13.64 8.26 5.11
C PRO A 80 -12.67 9.33 5.61
N SER A 81 -11.36 9.06 5.51
CA SER A 81 -10.31 9.93 6.05
C SER A 81 -10.04 11.16 5.19
N TYR A 82 -10.21 11.04 3.86
CA TYR A 82 -9.91 12.11 2.91
C TYR A 82 -11.15 12.65 2.20
N ASP A 83 -12.33 12.14 2.54
CA ASP A 83 -13.61 12.47 1.91
C ASP A 83 -13.54 12.49 0.37
N ALA A 84 -12.92 11.45 -0.20
CA ALA A 84 -12.60 11.38 -1.62
C ALA A 84 -12.79 9.97 -2.19
N PRO A 85 -13.17 9.84 -3.47
CA PRO A 85 -13.25 8.54 -4.12
C PRO A 85 -11.86 7.93 -4.25
N MET A 86 -11.78 6.63 -3.99
CA MET A 86 -10.54 5.86 -4.10
C MET A 86 -10.80 4.50 -4.71
N VAL A 87 -9.77 3.91 -5.31
CA VAL A 87 -9.75 2.51 -5.67
C VAL A 87 -8.71 1.78 -4.84
N THR A 88 -9.10 0.63 -4.27
CA THR A 88 -8.18 -0.33 -3.69
C THR A 88 -7.98 -1.46 -4.69
N VAL A 89 -6.73 -1.75 -5.03
CA VAL A 89 -6.37 -2.82 -5.95
C VAL A 89 -5.59 -3.88 -5.21
N ARG A 90 -5.97 -5.14 -5.39
CA ARG A 90 -5.19 -6.31 -5.00
C ARG A 90 -4.70 -7.00 -6.26
N ALA A 91 -3.43 -7.37 -6.28
CA ALA A 91 -2.79 -7.95 -7.45
C ALA A 91 -1.81 -9.07 -7.07
N MET A 92 -1.53 -9.93 -8.04
CA MET A 92 -0.41 -10.88 -8.01
C MET A 92 0.67 -10.40 -8.96
N THR A 93 1.87 -10.13 -8.46
CA THR A 93 3.00 -9.77 -9.32
C THR A 93 3.57 -11.01 -10.03
N ALA A 94 4.31 -10.79 -11.12
CA ALA A 94 5.04 -11.85 -11.82
C ALA A 94 6.13 -12.51 -10.94
N THR A 95 6.52 -11.87 -9.83
CA THR A 95 7.42 -12.45 -8.81
C THR A 95 6.65 -13.19 -7.71
N HIS A 96 5.40 -13.57 -7.96
CA HIS A 96 4.50 -14.30 -7.05
C HIS A 96 4.22 -13.59 -5.72
N LYS A 97 4.27 -12.26 -5.68
CA LYS A 97 3.90 -11.49 -4.49
C LYS A 97 2.44 -11.04 -4.57
N ARG A 98 1.68 -11.30 -3.51
CA ARG A 98 0.35 -10.72 -3.29
C ARG A 98 0.52 -9.30 -2.78
N VAL A 99 0.08 -8.31 -3.56
CA VAL A 99 0.27 -6.90 -3.24
C VAL A 99 -1.05 -6.16 -3.22
N LYS A 100 -1.12 -5.11 -2.41
CA LYS A 100 -2.27 -4.22 -2.28
C LYS A 100 -1.79 -2.78 -2.36
N PHE A 101 -2.48 -1.96 -3.14
CA PHE A 101 -2.20 -0.53 -3.24
C PHE A 101 -3.51 0.25 -3.42
N VAL A 102 -3.45 1.56 -3.13
CA VAL A 102 -4.60 2.46 -3.19
C VAL A 102 -4.29 3.64 -4.12
N ASP A 103 -5.29 4.06 -4.88
CA ASP A 103 -5.25 5.26 -5.69
C ASP A 103 -6.44 6.16 -5.38
N PHE A 104 -6.15 7.35 -4.84
CA PHE A 104 -7.13 8.42 -4.59
C PHE A 104 -7.29 9.37 -5.80
N GLY A 105 -6.43 9.23 -6.81
CA GLY A 105 -6.23 10.22 -7.87
C GLY A 105 -6.94 9.90 -9.19
N THR A 106 -6.51 10.62 -10.23
CA THR A 106 -7.04 10.56 -11.61
C THR A 106 -6.28 9.57 -12.51
N GLY A 107 -5.28 8.88 -11.99
CA GLY A 107 -4.45 7.97 -12.79
C GLY A 107 -5.09 6.60 -12.94
N ILE A 108 -4.83 5.73 -11.96
CA ILE A 108 -5.26 4.33 -11.99
C ILE A 108 -6.77 4.24 -11.82
N ARG A 109 -7.36 4.98 -10.86
CA ARG A 109 -8.81 4.96 -10.63
C ARG A 109 -9.59 5.29 -11.90
N SER A 110 -9.25 6.40 -12.56
CA SER A 110 -9.93 6.84 -13.78
C SER A 110 -9.74 5.88 -14.94
N GLN A 111 -8.57 5.26 -15.08
CA GLN A 111 -8.34 4.24 -16.12
C GLN A 111 -9.21 3.01 -15.90
N LEU A 112 -9.35 2.55 -14.66
CA LEU A 112 -10.20 1.42 -14.32
C LEU A 112 -11.69 1.74 -14.52
N GLU A 113 -12.16 2.91 -14.08
CA GLU A 113 -13.54 3.38 -14.32
C GLU A 113 -13.84 3.49 -15.82
N MET A 114 -12.92 4.06 -16.61
CA MET A 114 -13.07 4.14 -18.07
C MET A 114 -13.09 2.76 -18.72
N PHE A 115 -12.25 1.83 -18.26
CA PHE A 115 -12.22 0.47 -18.77
C PHE A 115 -13.56 -0.22 -18.50
N GLU A 116 -14.07 -0.18 -17.27
CA GLU A 116 -15.33 -0.81 -16.89
C GLU A 116 -16.51 -0.24 -17.69
N ALA A 117 -16.57 1.09 -17.83
CA ALA A 117 -17.60 1.76 -18.61
C ALA A 117 -17.57 1.38 -20.10
N ARG A 118 -16.38 1.22 -20.69
CA ARG A 118 -16.23 0.88 -22.12
C ARG A 118 -16.38 -0.61 -22.40
N ALA A 119 -15.84 -1.46 -21.54
CA ALA A 119 -15.81 -2.91 -21.74
C ALA A 119 -17.05 -3.62 -21.17
N GLY A 120 -17.82 -2.95 -20.29
CA GLY A 120 -19.00 -3.54 -19.64
C GLY A 120 -18.68 -4.70 -18.71
N ARG A 121 -17.43 -4.80 -18.22
CA ARG A 121 -16.96 -5.89 -17.35
C ARG A 121 -15.90 -5.41 -16.36
N SER A 122 -15.76 -6.17 -15.27
CA SER A 122 -14.74 -5.94 -14.24
C SER A 122 -13.31 -6.06 -14.80
N PRO A 123 -12.34 -5.26 -14.31
CA PRO A 123 -10.92 -5.37 -14.64
C PRO A 123 -10.21 -6.54 -13.94
N ILE A 124 -10.93 -7.33 -13.12
CA ILE A 124 -10.38 -8.54 -12.51
C ILE A 124 -9.89 -9.50 -13.59
N GLY A 125 -8.71 -10.07 -13.39
CA GLY A 125 -8.01 -10.92 -14.36
C GLY A 125 -7.22 -10.14 -15.41
N MET A 126 -7.26 -8.81 -15.42
CA MET A 126 -6.44 -8.00 -16.31
C MET A 126 -4.95 -8.18 -15.95
N VAL A 127 -4.14 -8.51 -16.95
CA VAL A 127 -2.68 -8.55 -16.85
C VAL A 127 -2.13 -7.25 -17.40
N ILE A 128 -1.31 -6.58 -16.60
CA ILE A 128 -0.63 -5.35 -16.97
C ILE A 128 0.89 -5.54 -16.87
N PRO A 129 1.71 -4.89 -17.71
CA PRO A 129 3.17 -4.91 -17.61
C PRO A 129 3.72 -4.17 -16.38
N GLY A 130 2.87 -3.46 -15.65
CA GLY A 130 3.19 -2.75 -14.42
C GLY A 130 2.57 -1.36 -14.38
N LEU A 131 2.98 -0.57 -13.39
CA LEU A 131 2.65 0.84 -13.34
C LEU A 131 3.64 1.66 -14.16
N GLU A 132 3.14 2.75 -14.73
CA GLU A 132 3.92 3.84 -15.29
C GLU A 132 3.89 5.01 -14.30
N ALA A 133 5.04 5.61 -14.02
CA ALA A 133 5.15 6.81 -13.21
C ALA A 133 5.48 8.01 -14.11
N SER A 134 4.71 9.08 -13.98
CA SER A 134 4.95 10.34 -14.66
C SER A 134 5.13 11.44 -13.62
N GLN A 135 6.29 12.09 -13.64
CA GLN A 135 6.58 13.25 -12.81
C GLN A 135 6.03 14.51 -13.46
N TYR A 136 5.47 15.40 -12.66
CA TYR A 136 4.99 16.70 -13.09
C TYR A 136 5.15 17.72 -11.97
N ASP A 137 5.30 18.97 -12.37
CA ASP A 137 5.49 20.09 -11.48
C ASP A 137 4.11 20.68 -11.10
N VAL A 138 3.83 20.70 -9.80
CA VAL A 138 2.63 21.32 -9.24
C VAL A 138 3.03 22.66 -8.66
N CYS A 139 2.36 23.72 -9.09
CA CYS A 139 2.53 25.01 -8.45
C CYS A 139 1.77 25.02 -7.13
N ASN A 140 2.48 25.32 -6.04
CA ASN A 140 1.94 25.32 -4.69
C ASN A 140 0.91 26.43 -4.47
N ASP A 141 1.07 27.55 -5.18
CA ASP A 141 0.21 28.73 -5.02
C ASP A 141 -1.15 28.58 -5.74
N CYS A 142 -1.21 27.72 -6.75
CA CYS A 142 -2.37 27.56 -7.62
C CYS A 142 -2.92 26.12 -7.65
N GLY A 143 -2.20 25.15 -7.05
CA GLY A 143 -2.59 23.75 -6.95
C GLY A 143 -2.71 23.01 -8.30
N ARG A 144 -2.16 23.57 -9.39
CA ARG A 144 -2.29 23.05 -10.76
C ARG A 144 -0.95 22.67 -11.37
N ALA A 145 -1.00 21.73 -12.32
CA ALA A 145 0.12 21.42 -13.18
C ALA A 145 0.33 22.58 -14.17
N ASN A 146 1.51 23.19 -14.11
CA ASN A 146 1.91 24.40 -14.84
C ASN A 146 1.24 25.70 -14.37
N CYS A 147 2.05 26.59 -13.82
CA CYS A 147 1.65 27.95 -13.50
C CYS A 147 2.21 28.90 -14.54
N GLN A 148 1.40 29.29 -15.52
CA GLN A 148 1.81 30.29 -16.52
C GLN A 148 1.69 31.72 -15.96
N ASP A 149 0.95 31.92 -14.87
CA ASP A 149 0.57 33.25 -14.37
C ASP A 149 1.36 33.71 -13.13
N HIS A 150 2.25 32.89 -12.58
CA HIS A 150 3.07 33.24 -11.41
C HIS A 150 4.54 32.88 -11.64
N ALA A 151 5.33 33.85 -12.10
CA ALA A 151 6.75 33.68 -12.40
C ALA A 151 7.60 33.25 -11.19
N ASP A 152 7.15 33.57 -9.97
CA ASP A 152 7.84 33.26 -8.71
C ASP A 152 7.15 32.13 -7.91
N ALA A 153 6.23 31.38 -8.51
CA ALA A 153 5.50 30.36 -7.78
C ALA A 153 6.41 29.23 -7.30
N THR A 154 6.20 28.81 -6.05
CA THR A 154 6.92 27.66 -5.50
C THR A 154 6.39 26.38 -6.15
N VAL A 155 7.29 25.57 -6.71
CA VAL A 155 6.92 24.33 -7.42
C VAL A 155 7.29 23.11 -6.57
N THR A 156 6.34 22.18 -6.43
CA THR A 156 6.59 20.86 -5.85
C THR A 156 6.49 19.79 -6.93
N ARG A 157 7.46 18.88 -6.99
CA ARG A 157 7.37 17.70 -7.85
C ARG A 157 6.33 16.73 -7.30
N ALA A 158 5.36 16.38 -8.13
CA ALA A 158 4.39 15.33 -7.87
C ALA A 158 4.57 14.18 -8.86
N THR A 159 4.15 12.98 -8.45
CA THR A 159 4.16 11.78 -9.29
C THR A 159 2.75 11.26 -9.47
N THR A 160 2.31 11.09 -10.72
CA THR A 160 1.08 10.37 -11.06
C THR A 160 1.46 8.97 -11.51
N TYR A 161 0.69 7.97 -11.09
CA TYR A 161 0.84 6.60 -11.55
C TYR A 161 -0.32 6.21 -12.44
N ARG A 162 -0.04 5.42 -13.47
CA ARG A 162 -1.02 4.90 -14.42
C ARG A 162 -0.77 3.41 -14.64
N LEU A 163 -1.83 2.68 -14.98
CA LEU A 163 -1.69 1.34 -15.53
C LEU A 163 -1.02 1.46 -16.89
N LYS A 164 0.07 0.71 -17.11
CA LYS A 164 0.71 0.62 -18.42
C LYS A 164 -0.16 -0.26 -19.31
N ILE A 165 -1.03 0.35 -20.11
CA ILE A 165 -1.87 -0.36 -21.05
C ILE A 165 -1.22 -0.15 -22.42
N GLY A 166 -0.77 -1.22 -23.07
CA GLY A 166 -0.05 -1.14 -24.35
C GLY A 166 -0.82 -0.30 -25.37
N ALA A 167 -0.11 0.59 -26.08
CA ALA A 167 -0.62 1.27 -27.25
C ALA A 167 -0.82 0.29 -28.41
#